data_AF-A0A1X1ZQ63-F1
#
_entry.id   AF-A0A1X1ZQ63-F1
#
_cell.length_a   1.000
_cell.length_b   1.000
_cell.length_c   1.000
_cell.angle_alpha   90.00
_cell.angle_beta   90.00
_cell.angle_gamma   90.00
#
_symmetry.space_group_name_H-M   'P 1'
#
loop_
_entity.id
_entity.type
_entity.pdbx_description
1 polymer ?
#
loop_
_entity_poly.entity_id
_entity_poly.type
_entity_poly.pdbx_seq_one_letter_code
_entity_poly.pdbx_strand_id
1 'polypeptide(L)'
;MLAGSAEHIALVAVCERQPDEVIGLASAGLTSDGWRELGLLVEDRYQSRGIGMSMLTILVNLLDRDQSLCASALFENCRLLDKLARFGTVTIRHECGISYARVIRALR
;
A
#
# COMPACT_ATOMS: atom_id res chain seq x y z
N MET A 1 8.83 -16.89 -7.34
CA MET A 1 7.76 -16.53 -8.31
C MET A 1 7.84 -15.02 -8.51
N LEU A 2 7.77 -14.53 -9.76
CA LEU A 2 7.86 -13.10 -10.10
C LEU A 2 6.58 -12.69 -10.83
N ALA A 3 6.08 -11.50 -10.57
CA ALA A 3 4.89 -10.94 -11.21
C ALA A 3 5.19 -9.54 -11.78
N GLY A 4 4.59 -9.20 -12.93
CA GLY A 4 4.88 -7.95 -13.65
C GLY A 4 3.98 -7.70 -14.86
N SER A 5 2.80 -8.32 -14.90
CA SER A 5 1.78 -8.06 -15.92
C SER A 5 1.06 -6.73 -15.66
N ALA A 6 0.20 -6.30 -16.58
CA ALA A 6 -0.63 -5.09 -16.45
C ALA A 6 -1.54 -5.06 -15.19
N GLU A 7 -1.73 -6.21 -14.54
CA GLU A 7 -2.47 -6.31 -13.27
C GLU A 7 -1.66 -5.84 -12.05
N HIS A 8 -0.40 -5.44 -12.27
CA HIS A 8 0.53 -4.95 -11.25
C HIS A 8 0.86 -3.50 -11.54
N ILE A 9 0.57 -2.62 -10.58
CA ILE A 9 0.92 -1.20 -10.65
C ILE A 9 2.00 -0.94 -9.61
N ALA A 10 3.04 -0.22 -9.99
CA ALA A 10 4.08 0.23 -9.09
C ALA A 10 4.34 1.73 -9.27
N LEU A 11 4.60 2.42 -8.16
CA LEU A 11 4.95 3.84 -8.10
C LEU A 11 6.22 3.99 -7.27
N VAL A 12 7.09 4.89 -7.70
CA VAL A 12 8.31 5.26 -6.96
C VAL A 12 8.21 6.71 -6.48
N ALA A 13 8.71 6.97 -5.28
CA ALA A 13 9.01 8.32 -4.83
C ALA A 13 10.48 8.59 -5.08
N VAL A 14 10.79 9.80 -5.57
CA VAL A 14 12.15 10.27 -5.79
C VAL A 14 12.47 11.46 -4.89
N CYS A 15 13.74 11.64 -4.54
CA CYS A 15 14.20 12.79 -3.76
C CYS A 15 14.16 14.07 -4.60
N GLU A 16 13.47 15.11 -4.15
CA GLU A 16 13.38 16.39 -4.88
C GLU A 16 14.75 17.02 -5.13
N ARG A 17 15.68 16.89 -4.16
CA ARG A 17 17.04 17.44 -4.26
C ARG A 17 17.98 16.55 -5.08
N GLN A 18 17.60 15.30 -5.33
CA GLN A 18 18.37 14.34 -6.11
C GLN A 18 17.39 13.41 -6.86
N PRO A 19 16.84 13.83 -8.00
CA PRO A 19 15.74 13.12 -8.66
C PRO A 19 16.04 11.67 -9.08
N ASP A 20 17.32 11.32 -9.23
CA ASP A 20 17.75 9.96 -9.54
C ASP A 20 17.75 9.03 -8.30
N GLU A 21 17.59 9.60 -7.10
CA GLU A 21 17.52 8.86 -5.84
C GLU A 21 16.07 8.42 -5.59
N VAL A 22 15.80 7.13 -5.75
CA VAL A 22 14.53 6.51 -5.33
C VAL A 22 14.53 6.39 -3.80
N ILE A 23 13.49 6.94 -3.17
CA ILE A 23 13.35 7.02 -1.70
C ILE A 23 12.14 6.23 -1.17
N GLY A 24 11.36 5.63 -2.07
CA GLY A 24 10.25 4.78 -1.71
C GLY A 24 9.61 4.10 -2.90
N LEU A 25 8.88 3.03 -2.62
CA LEU A 25 8.14 2.22 -3.58
C LEU A 25 6.76 1.88 -3.00
N ALA A 26 5.73 1.98 -3.83
CA ALA A 26 4.40 1.49 -3.53
C ALA A 26 3.92 0.62 -4.68
N SER A 27 3.22 -0.48 -4.38
CA SER A 27 2.72 -1.38 -5.41
C SER A 27 1.33 -1.93 -5.08
N ALA A 28 0.57 -2.27 -6.10
CA ALA A 28 -0.70 -2.98 -6.00
C ALA A 28 -0.73 -4.13 -7.01
N GLY A 29 -1.03 -5.36 -6.57
CA GLY A 29 -1.19 -6.54 -7.43
C GLY A 29 -2.57 -7.15 -7.28
N LEU A 30 -3.16 -7.63 -8.38
CA LEU A 30 -4.41 -8.40 -8.32
C LEU A 30 -4.15 -9.78 -7.71
N THR A 31 -4.89 -10.12 -6.66
CA THR A 31 -4.85 -11.45 -6.07
C THR A 31 -5.84 -12.38 -6.78
N SER A 32 -5.68 -13.70 -6.64
CA SER A 32 -6.64 -14.70 -7.13
C SER A 32 -8.07 -14.45 -6.65
N ASP A 33 -8.22 -13.90 -5.44
CA ASP A 33 -9.51 -13.64 -4.82
C ASP A 33 -10.16 -12.31 -5.30
N GLY A 34 -9.54 -11.63 -6.26
CA GLY A 34 -10.04 -10.37 -6.86
C GLY A 34 -9.70 -9.10 -6.07
N TRP A 35 -8.80 -9.17 -5.10
CA TRP A 35 -8.40 -8.04 -4.25
C TRP A 35 -7.11 -7.40 -4.76
N ARG A 36 -6.83 -6.18 -4.30
CA ARG A 36 -5.55 -5.51 -4.55
C ARG A 36 -4.67 -5.61 -3.32
N GLU A 37 -3.64 -6.47 -3.38
CA GLU A 37 -2.61 -6.54 -2.35
C GLU A 37 -1.66 -5.36 -2.50
N LEU A 38 -1.52 -4.57 -1.43
CA LEU A 38 -0.69 -3.38 -1.39
C LEU A 38 0.68 -3.68 -0.77
N GLY A 39 1.73 -3.16 -1.39
CA GLY A 39 3.09 -3.09 -0.85
C GLY A 39 3.55 -1.65 -0.68
N LEU A 40 4.29 -1.36 0.38
CA LEU A 40 4.87 -0.03 0.63
C LEU A 40 6.24 -0.15 1.29
N LEU A 41 7.21 0.57 0.76
CA LEU A 41 8.54 0.75 1.34
C LEU A 41 8.92 2.23 1.25
N VAL A 42 9.47 2.77 2.33
CA VAL A 42 10.07 4.10 2.38
C VAL A 42 11.40 3.96 3.09
N GLU A 43 12.47 4.44 2.45
CA GLU A 43 13.81 4.46 3.02
C GLU A 43 13.81 5.13 4.41
N ASP A 44 14.48 4.51 5.38
CA ASP A 44 14.38 4.87 6.81
C ASP A 44 14.60 6.36 7.08
N ARG A 45 15.60 6.97 6.45
CA ARG A 45 15.93 8.40 6.59
C ARG A 45 14.81 9.35 6.12
N TYR A 46 13.88 8.84 5.33
CA TYR A 46 12.75 9.56 4.75
C TYR A 46 11.40 9.15 5.36
N GLN A 47 11.38 8.20 6.30
CA GLN A 47 10.16 7.82 7.02
C GLN A 47 9.62 8.99 7.88
N SER A 48 8.35 8.89 8.25
CA SER A 48 7.63 9.90 9.06
C SER A 48 7.48 11.29 8.41
N ARG A 49 7.78 11.43 7.10
CA ARG A 49 7.60 12.69 6.33
C ARG A 49 6.34 12.73 5.47
N GLY A 50 5.42 11.79 5.66
CA GLY A 50 4.17 11.69 4.88
C GLY A 50 4.32 11.02 3.50
N ILE A 51 5.54 10.76 3.01
CA ILE A 51 5.82 10.16 1.68
C ILE A 51 4.99 8.90 1.43
N GLY A 52 4.99 7.95 2.37
CA GLY A 52 4.23 6.71 2.21
C GLY A 52 2.72 6.93 2.07
N MET A 53 2.15 7.91 2.76
CA MET A 53 0.73 8.24 2.63
C MET A 53 0.42 8.88 1.27
N SER A 54 1.30 9.74 0.79
CA SER A 54 1.18 10.33 -0.55
C SER A 54 1.24 9.25 -1.64
N MET A 55 2.21 8.33 -1.56
CA MET A 55 2.31 7.22 -2.51
C MET A 55 1.07 6.32 -2.46
N LEU A 56 0.60 5.93 -1.26
CA LEU A 56 -0.63 5.15 -1.11
C LEU A 56 -1.85 5.84 -1.71
N THR A 57 -1.96 7.16 -1.52
CA THR A 57 -3.09 7.93 -2.07
C THR A 57 -3.07 7.93 -3.59
N ILE A 58 -1.90 8.19 -4.19
CA ILE A 58 -1.76 8.16 -5.65
C ILE A 58 -2.03 6.75 -6.18
N LEU A 59 -1.43 5.73 -5.57
CA LEU A 59 -1.62 4.34 -5.95
C LEU A 59 -3.10 3.93 -5.92
N VAL A 60 -3.82 4.20 -4.82
CA VAL A 60 -5.24 3.85 -4.69
C VAL A 60 -6.13 4.62 -5.68
N ASN A 61 -5.73 5.84 -6.08
CA ASN A 61 -6.43 6.60 -7.11
C ASN A 61 -6.25 6.05 -8.52
N LEU A 62 -5.20 5.24 -8.76
CA LEU A 62 -4.99 4.53 -10.03
C LEU A 62 -5.76 3.21 -10.11
N LEU A 63 -6.31 2.72 -8.99
CA LEU A 63 -7.10 1.49 -8.93
C LEU A 63 -8.57 1.78 -9.17
N ASP A 64 -9.29 0.80 -9.70
CA ASP A 64 -10.74 0.88 -9.86
C ASP A 64 -11.42 1.06 -8.50
N ARG A 65 -12.51 1.83 -8.47
CA ARG A 65 -13.14 2.29 -7.21
C ARG A 65 -13.80 1.17 -6.41
N ASP A 66 -14.22 0.11 -7.08
CA ASP A 66 -14.89 -1.06 -6.53
C ASP A 66 -13.93 -2.13 -5.99
N GLN A 67 -12.65 -2.04 -6.35
CA GLN A 67 -11.65 -3.01 -5.92
C GLN A 67 -11.32 -2.87 -4.42
N SER A 68 -11.54 -3.96 -3.68
CA SER A 68 -11.14 -4.08 -2.28
C SER A 68 -9.62 -4.16 -2.15
N LEU A 69 -9.10 -3.64 -1.05
CA LEU A 69 -7.65 -3.58 -0.79
C LEU A 69 -7.30 -4.55 0.33
N CYS A 70 -6.13 -5.18 0.23
CA CYS A 70 -5.52 -5.89 1.33
C CYS A 70 -4.06 -5.48 1.49
N ALA A 71 -3.56 -5.59 2.71
CA ALA A 71 -2.16 -5.41 3.03
C ALA A 71 -1.82 -6.25 4.24
N SER A 72 -0.57 -6.68 4.33
CA SER A 72 -0.03 -7.34 5.51
C SER A 72 1.21 -6.61 6.00
N ALA A 73 1.40 -6.55 7.31
CA ALA A 73 2.56 -5.95 7.93
C ALA A 73 2.93 -6.72 9.19
N LEU A 74 4.22 -6.77 9.53
CA LEU A 74 4.66 -7.21 10.85
C LEU A 74 3.99 -6.36 11.93
N PHE A 75 3.77 -6.94 13.10
CA PHE A 75 3.10 -6.27 14.21
C PHE A 75 3.78 -4.93 14.57
N GLU A 76 5.11 -4.82 14.51
CA GLU A 76 5.81 -3.56 14.77
C GLU A 76 5.46 -2.45 13.75
N ASN A 77 5.00 -2.84 12.56
CA ASN A 77 4.65 -1.95 11.46
C ASN A 77 3.12 -1.72 11.32
N CYS A 78 2.33 -2.14 12.30
CA CYS A 78 0.86 -2.06 12.25
C CYS A 78 0.32 -0.63 12.04
N ARG A 79 1.06 0.40 12.45
CA ARG A 79 0.72 1.82 12.21
C ARG A 79 0.55 2.16 10.72
N LEU A 80 1.15 1.37 9.83
CA LEU A 80 0.96 1.49 8.40
C LEU A 80 -0.45 1.08 7.97
N LEU A 81 -1.01 0.06 8.63
CA LEU A 81 -2.33 -0.49 8.34
C LEU A 81 -3.44 0.47 8.78
N ASP A 82 -3.27 1.19 9.89
CA ASP A 82 -4.24 2.19 10.35
C ASP A 82 -4.50 3.29 9.30
N LYS A 83 -3.47 3.63 8.51
CA LYS A 83 -3.58 4.63 7.43
C LYS A 83 -4.57 4.20 6.34
N LEU A 84 -4.81 2.90 6.21
CA LEU A 84 -5.74 2.36 5.22
C LEU A 84 -7.20 2.68 5.54
N ALA A 85 -7.53 3.05 6.79
CA ALA A 85 -8.87 3.48 7.19
C ALA A 85 -9.37 4.72 6.46
N ARG A 86 -8.46 5.48 5.83
CA ARG A 86 -8.83 6.60 4.97
C ARG A 86 -9.46 6.18 3.64
N PHE A 87 -9.29 4.93 3.23
CA PHE A 87 -9.76 4.42 1.94
C PHE A 87 -11.04 3.60 2.03
N GLY A 88 -11.51 3.27 3.24
CA GLY A 88 -12.73 2.49 3.43
C GLY A 88 -12.83 1.88 4.83
N THR A 89 -13.74 0.93 4.99
CA THR A 89 -13.91 0.20 6.25
C THR A 89 -12.82 -0.85 6.39
N VAL A 90 -12.07 -0.80 7.49
CA VAL A 90 -10.93 -1.69 7.73
C VAL A 90 -11.30 -2.80 8.70
N THR A 91 -10.95 -4.03 8.35
CA THR A 91 -10.90 -5.16 9.28
C THR A 91 -9.44 -5.57 9.44
N ILE A 92 -8.96 -5.68 10.68
CA ILE A 92 -7.60 -6.13 10.99
C ILE A 92 -7.68 -7.46 11.74
N ARG A 93 -6.90 -8.43 11.28
CA ARG A 93 -6.71 -9.73 11.95
C ARG A 93 -5.24 -9.90 12.30
N HIS A 94 -4.96 -10.40 13.50
CA HIS A 94 -3.60 -10.69 13.94
C HIS A 94 -3.38 -12.21 13.99
N GLU A 95 -2.26 -12.67 13.42
CA GLU A 95 -1.90 -14.09 13.37
C GLU A 95 -0.39 -14.23 13.28
N CYS A 96 0.22 -15.01 14.18
CA CYS A 96 1.67 -15.32 14.17
C CYS A 96 2.61 -14.10 14.07
N GLY A 97 2.28 -12.98 14.73
CA GLY A 97 3.10 -11.76 14.70
C GLY A 97 2.91 -10.89 13.45
N ILE A 98 2.01 -11.28 12.55
CA ILE A 98 1.62 -10.52 11.36
C ILE A 98 0.22 -9.95 11.57
N SER A 99 0.04 -8.70 11.15
CA SER A 99 -1.24 -8.03 11.08
C SER A 99 -1.69 -7.98 9.62
N TYR A 100 -2.88 -8.50 9.36
CA TYR A 100 -3.51 -8.52 8.05
C TYR A 100 -4.65 -7.50 8.05
N ALA A 101 -4.58 -6.51 7.18
CA ALA A 101 -5.63 -5.53 6.99
C ALA A 101 -6.37 -5.77 5.69
N ARG A 102 -7.68 -5.60 5.76
CA ARG A 102 -8.62 -5.70 4.65
C ARG A 102 -9.47 -4.44 4.62
N VAL A 103 -9.51 -3.76 3.48
CA VAL A 103 -10.24 -2.51 3.28
C VAL A 103 -11.35 -2.74 2.27
N ILE A 104 -12.59 -2.61 2.72
CA ILE A 104 -13.76 -2.61 1.85
C ILE A 104 -14.06 -1.16 1.48
N ARG A 105 -14.01 -0.86 0.17
CA ARG A 105 -14.30 0.47 -0.37
C ARG A 105 -15.79 0.55 -0.70
N ALA A 106 -16.47 1.56 -0.18
CA ALA A 106 -17.86 1.80 -0.55
C ALA A 106 -17.92 2.46 -1.94
N LEU A 107 -18.83 1.96 -2.80
CA LEU A 107 -19.24 2.67 -4.00
C LEU A 107 -19.91 3.99 -3.56
N ARG A 108 -19.29 5.12 -3.88
CA ARG A 108 -19.93 6.44 -3.78
C ARG A 108 -20.39 6.88 -5.16
#